data_AF-A0A5N3XXB8-F1
#
_entry.id   AF-A0A5N3XXB8-F1
#
_cell.length_a   1.000
_cell.length_b   1.000
_cell.length_c   1.000
_cell.angle_alpha   90.00
_cell.angle_beta   90.00
_cell.angle_gamma   90.00
#
_symmetry.space_group_name_H-M   'P 1'
#
loop_
_entity.id
_entity.type
_entity.pdbx_description
1 polymer ?
#
loop_
_entity_poly.entity_id
_entity_poly.type
_entity_poly.pdbx_seq_one_letter_code
_entity_poly.pdbx_strand_id
1 'polypeptide(L)'
;KVLTWRYTDSQMSTLKFVFFNVPQIQYKNPWVQVMLFKNMTPTPFLRFYLDSGEQVLVDVETKSNKEIMEHVKKILGKNEETLRREQQEREQLSHPAHFGPRKYCLRECICEVEGQVPCPAVVPLPRELTGKFQAALRAGAQD
;
A
#
# COMPACT_ATOMS: atom_id res chain seq x y z
N LYS A 1 6.59 -3.84 -18.27
CA LYS A 1 6.62 -5.23 -17.76
C LYS A 1 5.39 -5.98 -18.24
N VAL A 2 5.59 -7.13 -18.88
CA VAL A 2 4.50 -7.95 -19.38
C VAL A 2 4.67 -9.37 -18.88
N LEU A 3 3.60 -9.96 -18.39
CA LEU A 3 3.48 -11.38 -18.12
C LEU A 3 2.59 -11.99 -19.19
N THR A 4 3.11 -12.95 -19.95
CA THR A 4 2.31 -13.73 -20.90
C THR A 4 2.18 -15.15 -20.40
N TRP A 5 0.95 -15.65 -20.38
CA TRP A 5 0.61 -17.01 -19.98
C TRP A 5 0.01 -17.74 -21.17
N ARG A 6 0.63 -18.86 -21.57
CA ARG A 6 0.10 -19.73 -22.61
C ARG A 6 -0.40 -21.02 -22.00
N TYR A 7 -1.64 -21.39 -22.31
CA TYR A 7 -2.25 -22.61 -21.77
C TYR A 7 -3.15 -23.33 -22.76
N THR A 8 -3.40 -24.60 -22.46
CA THR A 8 -4.32 -25.48 -23.17
C THR A 8 -5.51 -25.83 -22.29
N ASP A 9 -6.67 -26.06 -22.90
CA ASP A 9 -7.86 -26.52 -22.16
C ASP A 9 -7.70 -27.93 -21.60
N SER A 10 -6.83 -28.74 -22.20
CA SER A 10 -6.61 -30.13 -21.83
C SER A 10 -6.00 -30.30 -20.43
N GLN A 11 -5.34 -29.27 -19.90
CA GLN A 11 -4.70 -29.32 -18.57
C GLN A 11 -5.51 -28.55 -17.52
N MET A 12 -6.21 -29.29 -16.65
CA MET A 12 -6.99 -28.71 -15.55
C MET A 12 -6.16 -27.90 -14.55
N SER A 13 -4.90 -28.27 -14.30
CA SER A 13 -4.02 -27.55 -13.36
C SER A 13 -3.75 -26.12 -13.84
N THR A 14 -3.53 -25.97 -15.15
CA THR A 14 -3.28 -24.70 -15.82
C THR A 14 -4.52 -23.81 -15.82
N LEU A 15 -5.71 -24.39 -16.07
CA LEU A 15 -7.00 -23.70 -15.95
C LEU A 15 -7.26 -23.20 -14.51
N LYS A 16 -6.99 -24.03 -13.50
CA LYS A 16 -7.12 -23.63 -12.10
C LYS A 16 -6.17 -22.49 -11.74
N PHE A 17 -4.95 -22.48 -12.28
CA PHE A 17 -4.02 -21.38 -12.05
C PHE A 17 -4.57 -20.07 -12.64
N VAL A 18 -5.04 -20.09 -13.89
CA VAL A 18 -5.64 -18.92 -14.54
C VAL A 18 -6.85 -18.41 -13.75
N PHE A 19 -7.71 -19.32 -13.31
CA PHE A 19 -8.94 -18.93 -12.61
C PHE A 19 -8.68 -18.40 -11.20
N PHE A 20 -7.83 -19.07 -10.40
CA PHE A 20 -7.65 -18.72 -8.99
C PHE A 20 -6.50 -17.75 -8.71
N ASN A 21 -5.39 -17.87 -9.45
CA ASN A 21 -4.14 -17.18 -9.09
C ASN A 21 -3.91 -15.91 -9.91
N VAL A 22 -4.28 -15.89 -11.19
CA VAL A 22 -4.07 -14.69 -12.04
C VAL A 22 -4.78 -13.44 -11.49
N PRO A 23 -6.03 -13.49 -11.01
CA PRO A 23 -6.67 -12.32 -10.40
C PRO A 23 -5.89 -11.79 -9.17
N GLN A 24 -5.35 -12.69 -8.34
CA GLN A 24 -4.56 -12.30 -7.16
C GLN A 24 -3.24 -11.64 -7.56
N ILE A 25 -2.59 -12.15 -8.61
CA ILE A 25 -1.36 -11.57 -9.15
C ILE A 25 -1.65 -10.17 -9.71
N GLN A 26 -2.71 -10.01 -10.51
CA GLN A 26 -3.10 -8.72 -11.09
C GLN A 26 -3.45 -7.69 -10.02
N TYR A 27 -4.18 -8.10 -8.98
CA TYR A 27 -4.56 -7.20 -7.88
C TYR A 27 -3.34 -6.68 -7.11
N LYS A 28 -2.38 -7.57 -6.80
CA LYS A 28 -1.15 -7.18 -6.10
C LYS A 28 -0.17 -6.41 -6.99
N ASN A 29 -0.28 -6.55 -8.30
CA ASN A 29 0.61 -5.94 -9.29
C ASN A 29 -0.19 -5.18 -10.35
N PRO A 30 -0.88 -4.09 -9.99
CA PRO A 30 -1.77 -3.38 -10.92
C PRO A 30 -1.02 -2.79 -12.14
N TRP A 31 0.28 -2.54 -11.99
CA TRP A 31 1.15 -1.97 -13.01
C TRP A 31 1.80 -3.02 -13.94
N VAL A 32 1.51 -4.31 -13.73
CA VAL A 32 1.98 -5.39 -14.60
C VAL A 32 0.85 -5.79 -15.53
N GLN A 33 1.13 -5.81 -16.84
CA GLN A 33 0.18 -6.28 -17.83
C GLN A 33 0.21 -7.80 -17.90
N VAL A 34 -0.94 -8.45 -17.69
CA VAL A 34 -1.09 -9.90 -17.84
C VAL A 34 -1.86 -10.20 -19.13
N MET A 35 -1.27 -11.01 -20.01
CA MET A 35 -1.90 -11.49 -21.24
C MET A 35 -2.05 -13.01 -21.19
N LEU A 36 -3.24 -13.49 -21.55
CA LEU A 36 -3.58 -14.90 -21.59
C LEU A 36 -3.73 -15.35 -23.05
N PHE A 37 -3.03 -16.41 -23.43
CA PHE A 37 -3.15 -17.02 -24.75
C PHE A 37 -3.59 -18.47 -24.59
N LYS A 38 -4.64 -18.83 -25.32
CA LYS A 38 -5.31 -20.11 -25.22
C LYS A 38 -5.05 -20.96 -26.46
N ASN A 39 -4.69 -22.23 -26.28
CA ASN A 39 -4.52 -23.24 -27.35
C ASN A 39 -3.52 -22.85 -28.47
N MET A 40 -2.52 -22.01 -28.15
CA MET A 40 -1.50 -21.57 -29.10
C MET A 40 -0.29 -22.51 -29.18
N THR A 41 -0.02 -23.25 -28.11
CA THR A 41 1.12 -24.18 -28.01
C THR A 41 0.65 -25.47 -27.33
N PRO A 42 1.20 -26.64 -27.69
CA PRO A 42 0.80 -27.91 -27.10
C PRO A 42 1.14 -27.98 -25.61
N THR A 43 2.26 -27.37 -25.20
CA THR A 43 2.71 -27.30 -23.82
C THR A 43 2.44 -25.91 -23.21
N PRO A 44 1.97 -25.85 -21.94
CA PRO A 44 1.73 -24.59 -21.24
C PRO A 44 3.01 -24.03 -20.63
N PHE A 45 3.20 -22.70 -20.71
CA PHE A 45 4.34 -22.02 -20.12
C PHE A 45 4.01 -20.57 -19.75
N LEU A 46 4.78 -20.00 -18.81
CA LEU A 46 4.82 -18.57 -18.57
C LEU A 46 6.04 -17.95 -19.22
N ARG A 47 5.88 -16.70 -19.65
CA ARG A 47 6.98 -15.86 -20.06
C ARG A 47 6.85 -14.47 -19.46
N PHE A 48 7.91 -14.01 -18.83
CA PHE A 48 8.02 -12.69 -18.22
C PHE A 48 8.97 -11.83 -19.05
N TYR A 49 8.57 -10.58 -19.29
CA TYR A 49 9.39 -9.58 -19.97
C TYR A 49 9.78 -8.50 -18.94
N LEU A 50 11.07 -8.48 -18.58
CA LEU A 50 11.66 -7.56 -17.62
C LEU A 50 12.05 -6.24 -18.26
N ASP A 51 12.28 -5.21 -17.44
CA ASP A 51 12.66 -3.88 -17.94
C ASP A 51 14.05 -3.86 -18.60
N SER A 52 14.91 -4.81 -18.23
CA SER A 52 16.22 -5.03 -18.84
C SER A 52 16.15 -5.60 -20.26
N GLY A 53 14.94 -5.97 -20.74
CA GLY A 53 14.75 -6.73 -21.98
C GLY A 53 14.97 -8.23 -21.81
N GLU A 54 15.41 -8.68 -20.63
CA GLU A 54 15.54 -10.10 -20.29
C GLU A 54 14.17 -10.78 -20.27
N GLN A 55 14.17 -12.05 -20.69
CA GLN A 55 12.97 -12.86 -20.80
C GLN A 55 13.13 -14.13 -19.99
N VAL A 56 12.25 -14.32 -19.02
CA VAL A 56 12.25 -15.52 -18.18
C VAL A 56 11.13 -16.43 -18.64
N LEU A 57 11.49 -17.64 -19.08
CA LEU A 57 10.55 -18.68 -19.47
C LEU A 57 10.42 -19.69 -18.32
N VAL A 58 9.18 -19.98 -17.92
CA VAL A 58 8.88 -20.97 -16.88
C VAL A 58 7.95 -22.02 -17.46
N ASP A 59 8.46 -23.24 -17.57
CA ASP A 59 7.65 -24.40 -17.93
C ASP A 59 6.76 -24.81 -16.74
N VAL A 60 5.49 -25.06 -17.03
CA VAL A 60 4.46 -25.46 -16.04
C VAL A 60 3.76 -26.76 -16.41
N GLU A 61 4.27 -27.48 -17.39
CA GLU A 61 3.82 -28.83 -17.71
C GLU A 61 3.93 -29.71 -16.45
N THR A 62 2.86 -30.48 -16.17
CA THR A 62 2.71 -31.41 -15.02
C THR A 62 2.73 -30.78 -13.62
N LYS A 63 2.94 -29.46 -13.47
CA LYS A 63 2.97 -28.81 -12.16
C LYS A 63 1.56 -28.52 -11.61
N SER A 64 1.42 -28.60 -10.29
CA SER A 64 0.19 -28.18 -9.62
C SER A 64 0.09 -26.65 -9.54
N ASN A 65 -1.13 -26.11 -9.36
CA ASN A 65 -1.32 -24.66 -9.29
C ASN A 65 -0.53 -24.00 -8.14
N LYS A 66 -0.31 -24.73 -7.04
CA LYS A 66 0.48 -24.28 -5.89
C LYS A 66 1.98 -24.26 -6.21
N GLU A 67 2.49 -25.33 -6.81
CA GLU A 67 3.90 -25.41 -7.24
C GLU A 67 4.25 -24.30 -8.23
N ILE A 68 3.35 -24.01 -9.18
CA ILE A 68 3.56 -22.91 -10.14
C ILE A 68 3.67 -21.59 -9.39
N MET A 69 2.79 -21.34 -8.41
CA MET A 69 2.82 -20.10 -7.65
C MET A 69 4.07 -19.97 -6.79
N GLU A 70 4.49 -21.03 -6.11
CA GLU A 70 5.73 -21.06 -5.32
C GLU A 70 6.96 -20.85 -6.20
N HIS A 71 7.00 -21.49 -7.36
CA HIS A 71 8.11 -21.36 -8.31
C HIS A 71 8.21 -19.93 -8.86
N VAL A 72 7.08 -19.32 -9.25
CA VAL A 72 7.05 -17.92 -9.68
C VAL A 72 7.46 -16.98 -8.54
N LYS A 73 6.98 -17.22 -7.31
CA LYS A 73 7.38 -16.45 -6.12
C LYS A 73 8.88 -16.58 -5.85
N LYS A 74 9.49 -17.75 -6.09
CA LYS A 74 10.92 -17.99 -5.89
C LYS A 74 11.80 -17.25 -6.91
N ILE A 75 11.38 -17.18 -8.17
CA ILE A 75 12.20 -16.55 -9.24
C ILE A 75 12.05 -15.02 -9.24
N LEU A 76 10.80 -14.52 -9.19
CA LEU A 76 10.49 -13.10 -9.40
C LEU A 76 9.75 -12.45 -8.23
N GLY A 77 9.41 -13.21 -7.18
CA GLY A 77 8.75 -12.67 -6.01
C GLY A 77 9.74 -11.90 -5.12
N LYS A 78 9.23 -10.87 -4.45
CA LYS A 78 9.99 -10.17 -3.41
C LYS A 78 10.16 -11.09 -2.19
N ASN A 79 11.32 -10.98 -1.53
CA ASN A 79 11.56 -11.64 -0.26
C ASN A 79 10.66 -11.06 0.84
N GLU A 80 10.33 -11.87 1.84
CA GLU A 80 9.49 -11.44 2.97
C GLU A 80 10.13 -10.30 3.76
N GLU A 81 11.45 -10.31 3.89
CA GLU A 81 12.21 -9.22 4.52
C GLU A 81 12.02 -7.90 3.78
N THR A 82 12.10 -7.91 2.45
CA THR A 82 11.87 -6.72 1.62
C THR A 82 10.44 -6.20 1.78
N LEU A 83 9.45 -7.10 1.83
CA LEU A 83 8.05 -6.72 2.05
C LEU A 83 7.84 -6.10 3.44
N ARG A 84 8.46 -6.67 4.48
CA ARG A 84 8.40 -6.11 5.85
C ARG A 84 9.05 -4.73 5.92
N ARG A 85 10.20 -4.55 5.27
CA ARG A 85 10.87 -3.25 5.22
C ARG A 85 10.03 -2.18 4.51
N GLU A 86 9.48 -2.50 3.35
CA GLU A 86 8.58 -1.59 2.61
C GLU A 86 7.32 -1.23 3.42
N GLN A 87 6.81 -2.17 4.22
CA GLN A 87 5.68 -1.91 5.12
C GLN A 87 6.10 -0.97 6.26
N GLN A 88 7.23 -1.22 6.91
CA GLN A 88 7.75 -0.36 7.98
C GLN A 88 8.02 1.07 7.49
N GLU A 89 8.60 1.22 6.29
CA GLU A 89 8.81 2.53 5.67
C GLU A 89 7.50 3.29 5.46
N ARG A 90 6.41 2.59 5.08
CA ARG A 90 5.08 3.21 4.96
C ARG A 90 4.51 3.64 6.31
N GLU A 91 4.71 2.84 7.35
CA GLU A 91 4.26 3.16 8.71
C GLU A 91 5.04 4.37 9.29
N GLN A 92 6.32 4.52 8.94
CA GLN A 92 7.12 5.68 9.35
C GLN A 92 6.63 7.01 8.76
N LEU A 93 5.92 7.00 7.62
CA LEU A 93 5.32 8.21 7.05
C LEU A 93 4.23 8.80 7.97
N SER A 94 3.55 7.96 8.74
CA SER A 94 2.60 8.38 9.77
C SER A 94 3.31 8.57 11.10
N HIS A 95 3.88 9.76 11.31
CA HIS A 95 4.60 10.04 12.55
C HIS A 95 3.65 10.39 13.71
N PRO A 96 3.69 9.68 14.87
CA PRO A 96 2.76 9.90 15.99
C PRO A 96 2.84 11.29 16.66
N ALA A 97 3.96 11.99 16.49
CA ALA A 97 4.13 13.35 17.02
C ALA A 97 3.54 14.43 16.12
N HIS A 98 3.09 14.10 14.90
CA HIS A 98 2.40 15.06 14.05
C HIS A 98 0.99 15.36 14.59
N PHE A 99 0.63 16.64 14.51
CA PHE A 99 -0.72 17.13 14.78
C PHE A 99 -1.38 17.53 13.45
N GLY A 100 -2.65 17.17 13.28
CA GLY A 100 -3.37 17.40 12.04
C GLY A 100 -4.69 16.63 12.00
N PRO A 101 -5.42 16.66 10.87
CA PRO A 101 -6.75 16.04 10.77
C PRO A 101 -6.76 14.57 11.19
N ARG A 102 -7.83 14.11 11.86
CA ARG A 102 -7.99 12.72 12.36
C ARG A 102 -7.73 11.63 11.32
N LYS A 103 -7.88 11.95 10.03
CA LYS A 103 -7.61 11.01 8.93
C LYS A 103 -6.14 10.56 8.87
N TYR A 104 -5.20 11.42 9.26
CA TYR A 104 -3.76 11.19 9.06
C TYR A 104 -2.94 11.28 10.35
N CYS A 105 -3.43 12.02 11.34
CA CYS A 105 -2.73 12.24 12.60
C CYS A 105 -3.58 11.78 13.78
N LEU A 106 -2.92 11.37 14.86
CA LEU A 106 -3.59 10.89 16.06
C LEU A 106 -4.33 12.01 16.81
N ARG A 107 -3.78 13.22 16.76
CA ARG A 107 -4.25 14.40 17.50
C ARG A 107 -4.42 15.56 16.52
N GLU A 108 -5.50 16.33 16.66
CA GLU A 108 -5.74 17.48 15.78
C GLU A 108 -5.15 18.76 16.36
N CYS A 109 -5.34 18.96 17.66
CA CYS A 109 -4.84 20.11 18.38
C CYS A 109 -4.06 19.66 19.61
N ILE A 110 -3.08 20.45 20.00
CA ILE A 110 -2.26 20.18 21.18
C ILE A 110 -3.06 20.27 22.49
N CYS A 111 -4.24 20.90 22.49
CA CYS A 111 -5.13 20.95 23.64
C CYS A 111 -5.64 19.57 24.10
N GLU A 112 -5.48 18.52 23.27
CA GLU A 112 -5.75 17.13 23.64
C GLU A 112 -4.66 16.51 24.53
N VAL A 113 -3.51 17.16 24.66
CA VAL A 113 -2.39 16.68 25.47
C VAL A 113 -2.55 17.19 26.90
N GLU A 114 -2.56 16.28 27.86
CA GLU A 114 -2.65 16.61 29.28
C GLU A 114 -1.53 17.57 29.71
N GLY A 115 -1.88 18.53 30.58
CA GLY A 115 -0.97 19.59 31.02
C GLY A 115 -0.84 20.78 30.07
N GLN A 116 -1.40 20.70 28.85
CA GLN A 116 -1.48 21.84 27.92
C GLN A 116 -2.72 22.70 28.17
N VAL A 117 -2.73 23.89 27.57
CA VAL A 117 -3.87 24.81 27.66
C VAL A 117 -5.08 24.19 26.94
N PRO A 118 -6.24 24.06 27.60
CA PRO A 118 -7.43 23.48 26.98
C PRO A 118 -8.01 24.42 25.91
N CYS A 119 -8.79 23.85 25.00
CA CYS A 119 -9.47 24.64 23.98
C CYS A 119 -10.51 25.57 24.62
N PRO A 120 -10.56 26.87 24.27
CA PRO A 120 -11.52 27.84 24.81
C PRO A 120 -12.99 27.43 24.64
N ALA A 121 -13.28 26.61 23.63
CA ALA A 121 -14.62 26.09 23.37
C ALA A 121 -15.08 25.07 24.42
N VAL A 122 -14.14 24.39 25.10
CA VAL A 122 -14.42 23.39 26.14
C VAL A 122 -14.29 24.01 27.53
N VAL A 123 -13.21 24.76 27.76
CA VAL A 123 -12.94 25.43 29.03
C VAL A 123 -12.64 26.91 28.74
N PRO A 124 -13.49 27.85 29.19
CA PRO A 124 -13.24 29.28 29.01
C PRO A 124 -11.89 29.67 29.62
N LEU A 125 -11.08 30.39 28.84
CA LEU A 125 -9.80 30.89 29.34
C LEU A 125 -10.01 32.07 30.31
N PRO A 126 -9.06 32.30 31.24
CA PRO A 126 -9.05 33.48 32.09
C PRO A 126 -9.20 34.79 31.32
N ARG A 127 -9.88 35.75 31.93
CA ARG A 127 -10.21 37.05 31.32
C ARG A 127 -8.94 37.80 30.92
N GLU A 128 -7.86 37.65 31.69
CA GLU A 128 -6.53 38.24 31.48
C GLU A 128 -5.91 37.81 30.14
N LEU A 129 -6.24 36.61 29.66
CA LEU A 129 -5.76 36.07 28.38
C LEU A 129 -6.68 36.43 27.19
N THR A 130 -7.84 37.05 27.46
CA THR A 130 -8.79 37.41 26.40
C THR A 130 -8.38 38.72 25.72
N GLY A 131 -8.32 38.72 24.39
CA GLY A 131 -7.91 39.90 23.60
C GLY A 131 -8.76 41.15 23.88
N LYS A 132 -10.08 41.01 24.09
CA LYS A 132 -10.98 42.11 24.45
C LYS A 132 -10.56 42.83 25.73
N PHE A 133 -10.15 42.07 26.75
CA PHE A 133 -9.75 42.63 28.03
C PHE A 133 -8.38 43.32 27.94
N GLN A 134 -7.42 42.69 27.26
CA GLN A 134 -6.11 43.31 27.04
C GLN A 134 -6.20 44.60 26.22
N ALA A 135 -7.08 44.65 25.20
CA ALA A 135 -7.31 45.85 24.41
C ALA A 135 -7.88 47.00 25.25
N ALA A 136 -8.87 46.71 26.10
CA ALA A 136 -9.46 47.72 26.99
C ALA A 136 -8.44 48.27 28.01
N LEU A 137 -7.58 47.42 28.57
CA LEU A 137 -6.50 47.84 29.47
C LEU A 137 -5.48 48.75 28.77
N ARG A 138 -5.10 48.42 27.52
CA ARG A 138 -4.16 49.24 26.74
C ARG A 138 -4.75 50.59 26.35
N ALA A 139 -6.03 50.63 25.99
CA ALA A 139 -6.73 51.89 25.68
C ALA A 139 -6.80 52.80 26.89
N GLY A 140 -7.18 52.27 28.06
CA GLY A 140 -7.22 53.04 29.31
C GLY A 140 -5.85 53.41 29.90
N ALA A 141 -4.74 52.94 29.32
CA ALA A 141 -3.38 53.32 29.70
C ALA A 141 -2.77 54.40 28.78
N GLN A 142 -3.48 54.81 27.71
CA GLN A 142 -3.07 55.87 26.78
C GLN A 142 -3.74 57.22 27.05
N ASP A 143 -4.69 57.26 27.99
CA ASP A 143 -5.28 58.47 28.59
C ASP A 143 -4.54 58.84 29.89
#